data_AF-A0A453HNA9-F1
#
_entry.id   AF-A0A453HNA9-F1
#
_cell.length_a   1.000
_cell.length_b   1.000
_cell.length_c   1.000
_cell.angle_alpha   90.00
_cell.angle_beta   90.00
_cell.angle_gamma   90.00
#
_symmetry.space_group_name_H-M   'P 1'
#
loop_
_entity.id
_entity.type
_entity.pdbx_description
1 polymer ?
#
loop_
_entity_poly.entity_id
_entity_poly.type
_entity_poly.pdbx_seq_one_letter_code
_entity_poly.pdbx_strand_id
1 'polypeptide(L)'
;VTPAQIREAEKNVKFMESMINVMTADERERPELLAESRERRRRVAKDAGKTEQQVSQLVSQLFQMRTRMQKMMAGMQGKDTPDMENLAESIKAEEQAAVATGKRRRKYGNLRQRDLDSMRGYRR
;
A
#
# COMPACT_ATOMS: atom_id res chain seq x y z
N VAL A 1 21.80 -22.47 -12.21
CA VAL A 1 22.73 -21.86 -11.22
C VAL A 1 23.94 -22.77 -11.13
N THR A 2 25.14 -22.27 -11.39
CA THR A 2 26.37 -23.07 -11.33
C THR A 2 27.01 -22.99 -9.93
N PRO A 3 27.81 -23.98 -9.50
CA PRO A 3 28.56 -23.91 -8.25
C PRO A 3 29.49 -22.68 -8.16
N ALA A 4 29.99 -22.20 -9.31
CA ALA A 4 30.80 -20.99 -9.37
C ALA A 4 29.99 -19.73 -9.02
N GLN A 5 28.76 -19.61 -9.54
CA GLN A 5 27.86 -18.49 -9.23
C GLN A 5 27.49 -18.44 -7.74
N ILE A 6 27.29 -19.60 -7.10
CA ILE A 6 26.99 -19.67 -5.66
C ILE A 6 28.18 -19.16 -4.84
N ARG A 7 29.40 -19.64 -5.14
CA ARG A 7 30.61 -19.20 -4.43
C ARG A 7 30.88 -17.70 -4.58
N GLU A 8 30.58 -17.13 -5.74
CA GLU A 8 30.69 -15.69 -5.96
C GLU A 8 29.65 -14.92 -5.13
N ALA A 9 28.40 -15.38 -5.12
CA ALA A 9 27.34 -14.81 -4.30
C ALA A 9 27.71 -14.84 -2.81
N GLU A 10 28.23 -15.96 -2.29
CA GLU A 10 28.69 -16.07 -0.90
C GLU A 10 29.79 -15.07 -0.55
N LYS A 11 30.75 -14.85 -1.46
CA LYS A 11 31.79 -13.84 -1.26
C LYS A 11 31.19 -12.43 -1.20
N ASN A 12 30.23 -12.13 -2.06
CA ASN A 12 29.55 -10.83 -2.06
C ASN A 12 28.73 -10.63 -0.79
N VAL A 13 28.05 -11.67 -0.29
CA VAL A 13 27.33 -11.61 0.98
C VAL A 13 28.29 -11.32 2.13
N LYS A 14 29.37 -12.09 2.27
CA LYS A 14 30.40 -11.85 3.30
C LYS A 14 31.02 -10.45 3.21
N PHE A 15 31.20 -9.97 1.99
CA PHE A 15 31.70 -8.62 1.74
C PHE A 15 30.73 -7.56 2.28
N MET A 16 29.43 -7.70 2.01
CA MET A 16 28.41 -6.77 2.53
C MET A 16 28.26 -6.88 4.06
N GLU A 17 28.22 -8.11 4.60
CA GLU A 17 28.11 -8.39 6.03
C GLU A 17 29.23 -7.70 6.82
N SER A 18 30.46 -7.70 6.31
CA SER A 18 31.60 -7.04 6.97
C SER A 18 31.35 -5.54 7.22
N MET A 19 30.63 -4.86 6.32
CA MET A 19 30.26 -3.46 6.49
C MET A 19 29.04 -3.28 7.40
N ILE A 20 28.02 -4.13 7.26
CA ILE A 20 26.78 -4.02 8.04
C ILE A 20 27.04 -4.28 9.53
N ASN A 21 27.93 -5.22 9.85
CA ASN A 21 28.24 -5.60 11.23
C ASN A 21 28.88 -4.45 12.05
N VAL A 22 29.57 -3.51 11.41
CA VAL A 22 30.20 -2.35 12.09
C VAL A 22 29.32 -1.08 12.07
N MET A 23 28.14 -1.14 11.44
CA MET A 23 27.16 -0.05 11.49
C MET A 23 26.48 0.02 12.86
N THR A 24 26.08 1.23 13.25
CA THR A 24 25.20 1.48 14.39
C THR A 24 23.76 1.07 14.07
N ALA A 25 22.91 0.91 15.08
CA ALA A 25 21.50 0.56 14.89
C ALA A 25 20.79 1.58 13.98
N ASP A 26 20.98 2.87 14.24
CA ASP A 26 20.40 3.96 13.45
C ASP A 26 20.79 3.89 11.97
N GLU A 27 22.05 3.57 11.67
CA GLU A 27 22.56 3.45 10.29
C GLU A 27 22.02 2.20 9.58
N ARG A 28 21.73 1.13 10.31
CA ARG A 28 21.12 -0.09 9.74
C ARG A 28 19.65 0.12 9.41
N GLU A 29 18.93 0.84 10.26
CA GLU A 29 17.55 1.25 9.98
C GLU A 29 17.51 2.24 8.81
N ARG A 30 18.43 3.21 8.82
CA ARG A 30 18.51 4.33 7.87
C ARG A 30 19.88 4.42 7.16
N PRO A 31 20.11 3.59 6.13
CA PRO A 31 21.34 3.64 5.32
C PRO A 31 21.60 4.99 4.62
N GLU A 32 20.58 5.81 4.41
CA GLU A 32 20.67 7.21 3.93
C GLU A 32 21.65 8.05 4.75
N LEU A 33 21.76 7.80 6.06
CA LEU A 33 22.69 8.53 6.93
C LEU A 33 24.15 8.33 6.49
N LEU A 34 24.47 7.19 5.89
CA LEU A 34 25.77 6.92 5.29
C LEU A 34 25.93 7.65 3.95
N ALA A 35 24.88 7.94 3.19
CA ALA A 35 24.99 8.75 1.98
C ALA A 35 25.21 10.24 2.31
N GLU A 36 24.57 10.74 3.36
CA GLU A 36 24.60 12.14 3.77
C GLU A 36 25.87 12.51 4.54
N SER A 37 26.31 11.63 5.45
CA SER A 37 27.49 11.90 6.27
C SER A 37 28.72 11.16 5.77
N ARG A 38 29.67 11.94 5.24
CA ARG A 38 30.99 11.41 4.87
C ARG A 38 31.73 10.81 6.06
N GLU A 39 31.62 11.40 7.24
CA GLU A 39 32.27 10.94 8.47
C GLU A 39 31.78 9.55 8.86
N ARG A 40 30.47 9.29 8.78
CA ARG A 40 29.89 7.96 9.02
C ARG A 40 30.40 6.93 8.02
N ARG A 41 30.48 7.26 6.72
CA ARG A 41 31.09 6.36 5.72
C ARG A 41 32.53 6.04 6.03
N ARG A 42 33.32 7.06 6.37
CA ARG A 42 34.74 6.90 6.68
C ARG A 42 34.94 5.98 7.89
N ARG A 43 34.11 6.11 8.92
CA ARG A 43 34.11 5.23 10.09
C ARG A 43 33.79 3.78 9.69
N VAL A 44 32.66 3.54 9.02
CA VAL A 44 32.26 2.19 8.57
C VAL A 44 33.32 1.56 7.67
N ALA A 45 33.87 2.34 6.73
CA ALA A 45 34.93 1.88 5.85
C ALA A 45 36.18 1.45 6.63
N LYS A 46 36.63 2.29 7.58
CA LYS A 46 37.79 1.99 8.43
C LYS A 46 37.56 0.74 9.29
N ASP A 47 36.42 0.66 9.97
CA ASP A 47 36.11 -0.43 10.90
C ASP A 47 35.90 -1.77 10.17
N ALA A 48 35.38 -1.75 8.93
CA ALA A 48 35.20 -2.93 8.08
C ALA A 48 36.45 -3.29 7.24
N GLY A 49 37.51 -2.48 7.27
CA GLY A 49 38.66 -2.65 6.37
C GLY A 49 38.29 -2.51 4.88
N LYS A 50 37.42 -1.55 4.55
CA LYS A 50 36.90 -1.23 3.22
C LYS A 50 37.18 0.22 2.84
N THR A 51 36.83 0.60 1.62
CA THR A 51 36.92 1.99 1.13
C THR A 51 35.58 2.73 1.28
N GLU A 52 35.63 4.07 1.37
CA GLU A 52 34.40 4.89 1.37
C GLU A 52 33.54 4.65 0.11
N GLN A 53 34.18 4.35 -1.02
CA GLN A 53 33.49 4.02 -2.28
C GLN A 53 32.73 2.69 -2.18
N GLN A 54 33.31 1.66 -1.56
CA GLN A 54 32.64 0.38 -1.35
C GLN A 54 31.42 0.53 -0.43
N VAL A 55 31.53 1.35 0.61
CA VAL A 55 30.38 1.69 1.48
C VAL A 55 29.31 2.44 0.69
N SER A 56 29.69 3.42 -0.13
CA SER A 56 28.75 4.15 -0.99
C SER A 56 28.06 3.23 -2.00
N GLN A 57 28.76 2.24 -2.54
CA GLN A 57 28.20 1.25 -3.46
C GLN A 57 27.17 0.35 -2.76
N LEU A 58 27.48 -0.12 -1.54
CA LEU A 58 26.54 -0.88 -0.72
C LEU A 58 25.24 -0.10 -0.50
N VAL A 59 25.35 1.16 -0.12
CA VAL A 59 24.20 2.04 0.12
C VAL A 59 23.35 2.17 -1.14
N SER A 60 23.97 2.44 -2.29
CA SER A 60 23.26 2.50 -3.59
C SER A 60 22.55 1.19 -3.95
N GLN A 61 23.18 0.04 -3.70
CA GLN A 61 22.57 -1.28 -3.95
C GLN A 61 21.35 -1.51 -3.06
N LEU A 62 21.42 -1.12 -1.78
CA LEU A 62 20.29 -1.22 -0.85
C LEU A 62 19.11 -0.35 -1.31
N PHE A 63 19.36 0.89 -1.76
CA PHE A 63 18.31 1.74 -2.32
C PHE A 63 17.66 1.12 -3.54
N GLN A 64 18.45 0.59 -4.47
CA GLN A 64 17.91 -0.08 -5.66
C GLN A 64 17.04 -1.29 -5.30
N MET A 65 17.48 -2.11 -4.33
CA MET A 65 16.70 -3.25 -3.85
C MET A 65 15.40 -2.81 -3.17
N ARG A 66 15.44 -1.78 -2.31
CA ARG A 66 14.24 -1.19 -1.69
C ARG A 66 13.24 -0.72 -2.74
N THR A 67 13.69 0.03 -3.74
CA THR A 67 12.83 0.51 -4.84
C THR A 67 12.23 -0.63 -5.65
N ARG A 68 13.00 -1.68 -5.93
CA ARG A 68 12.49 -2.87 -6.64
C ARG A 68 11.43 -3.60 -5.81
N MET A 69 11.67 -3.79 -4.51
CA MET A 69 10.70 -4.43 -3.61
C MET A 69 9.42 -3.60 -3.48
N GLN A 70 9.53 -2.28 -3.36
CA GLN A 70 8.37 -1.39 -3.33
C GLN A 70 7.52 -1.49 -4.61
N LYS A 71 8.16 -1.47 -5.79
CA LYS A 71 7.45 -1.66 -7.08
C LYS A 71 6.78 -3.01 -7.18
N MET A 72 7.45 -4.07 -6.72
CA MET A 72 6.89 -5.42 -6.71
C MET A 72 5.68 -5.52 -5.77
N MET A 73 5.77 -4.95 -4.56
CA MET A 73 4.67 -4.95 -3.59
C MET A 73 3.48 -4.10 -4.08
N ALA A 74 3.74 -2.92 -4.67
CA ALA A 74 2.70 -2.10 -5.28
C ALA A 74 2.00 -2.83 -6.44
N GLY A 75 2.76 -3.55 -7.27
CA GLY A 75 2.20 -4.38 -8.35
C GLY A 75 1.40 -5.59 -7.88
N MET A 76 1.65 -6.07 -6.65
CA MET A 76 0.90 -7.17 -6.03
C MET A 76 -0.39 -6.67 -5.35
N GLN A 77 -0.34 -5.53 -4.67
CA GLN A 77 -1.53 -4.88 -4.10
C GLN A 77 -2.52 -4.40 -5.17
N GLY A 78 -2.06 -4.08 -6.39
CA GLY A 78 -2.92 -3.67 -7.50
C GLY A 78 -3.66 -4.80 -8.21
N LYS A 79 -3.45 -6.08 -7.84
CA LYS A 79 -4.10 -7.23 -8.49
C LYS A 79 -5.22 -7.90 -7.69
N ASP A 80 -5.38 -7.56 -6.42
CA ASP A 80 -6.34 -8.21 -5.51
C ASP A 80 -7.47 -7.30 -5.00
N THR A 81 -7.72 -6.15 -5.62
CA THR A 81 -9.00 -5.47 -5.48
C THR A 81 -9.83 -5.64 -6.75
N PRO A 82 -10.44 -6.83 -6.99
CA PRO A 82 -11.46 -6.91 -8.02
C PRO A 82 -12.61 -5.96 -7.60
N ASP A 83 -12.95 -5.06 -8.52
CA ASP A 83 -14.25 -4.40 -8.60
C ASP A 83 -14.72 -3.50 -7.44
N MET A 84 -13.86 -2.93 -6.59
CA MET A 84 -14.35 -1.88 -5.67
C MET A 84 -14.77 -0.60 -6.39
N GLU A 85 -14.28 -0.37 -7.62
CA GLU A 85 -14.68 0.78 -8.45
C GLU A 85 -16.09 0.56 -9.05
N ASN A 86 -16.34 -0.62 -9.62
CA ASN A 86 -17.66 -1.04 -10.09
C ASN A 86 -18.66 -1.28 -8.93
N LEU A 87 -18.18 -1.68 -7.75
CA LEU A 87 -18.99 -1.82 -6.55
C LEU A 87 -19.33 -0.43 -5.96
N ALA A 88 -18.40 0.52 -5.95
CA ALA A 88 -18.69 1.89 -5.54
C ALA A 88 -19.63 2.61 -6.52
N GLU A 89 -19.50 2.35 -7.82
CA GLU A 89 -20.44 2.85 -8.83
C GLU A 89 -21.82 2.21 -8.70
N SER A 90 -21.91 0.89 -8.44
CA SER A 90 -23.19 0.22 -8.24
C SER A 90 -23.89 0.62 -6.93
N ILE A 91 -23.14 0.83 -5.83
CA ILE A 91 -23.69 1.37 -4.57
C ILE A 91 -24.20 2.80 -4.76
N LYS A 92 -23.45 3.67 -5.48
CA LYS A 92 -23.92 5.02 -5.81
C LYS A 92 -25.12 5.03 -6.76
N ALA A 93 -25.17 4.11 -7.73
CA ALA A 93 -26.29 3.98 -8.64
C ALA A 93 -27.55 3.48 -7.91
N GLU A 94 -27.40 2.59 -6.93
CA GLU A 94 -28.50 2.10 -6.08
C GLU A 94 -28.98 3.17 -5.08
N GLU A 95 -28.07 3.98 -4.51
CA GLU A 95 -28.40 5.10 -3.63
C GLU A 95 -29.12 6.24 -4.39
N GLN A 96 -28.75 6.50 -5.65
CA GLN A 96 -29.44 7.48 -6.51
C GLN A 96 -30.80 6.97 -7.03
N ALA A 97 -30.94 5.66 -7.29
CA ALA A 97 -32.22 5.07 -7.68
C ALA A 97 -33.24 5.01 -6.51
N ALA A 98 -32.76 4.88 -5.27
CA ALA A 98 -33.58 4.95 -4.06
C ALA A 98 -34.14 6.36 -3.78
N VAL A 99 -33.48 7.42 -4.28
CA VAL A 99 -33.99 8.80 -4.20
C VAL A 99 -34.94 9.12 -5.37
N ALA A 100 -34.83 8.45 -6.51
CA ALA A 100 -35.67 8.69 -7.69
C ALA A 100 -36.93 7.81 -7.80
N THR A 101 -37.02 6.70 -7.06
CA THR A 101 -38.22 5.85 -7.06
C THR A 101 -38.70 5.55 -5.65
N GLY A 102 -39.39 6.53 -5.08
CA GLY A 102 -40.41 6.24 -4.07
C GLY A 102 -41.47 5.32 -4.68
N LYS A 103 -41.28 4.00 -4.53
CA LYS A 103 -42.32 2.95 -4.48
C LYS A 103 -41.69 1.54 -4.51
N ARG A 104 -41.56 0.91 -3.33
CA ARG A 104 -41.99 -0.50 -3.15
C ARG A 104 -42.61 -0.74 -1.76
N ARG A 105 -43.95 -0.80 -1.79
CA ARG A 105 -44.91 -1.59 -0.99
C ARG A 105 -44.86 -1.56 0.55
N ARG A 106 -45.88 -0.93 1.13
CA ARG A 106 -46.73 -1.51 2.20
C ARG A 106 -48.18 -1.39 1.70
N LYS A 107 -48.86 -2.47 1.26
CA LYS A 107 -49.68 -3.41 2.04
C LYS A 107 -50.29 -2.75 3.30
N TYR A 108 -51.62 -2.56 3.24
CA TYR A 108 -52.53 -1.91 4.20
C TYR A 108 -52.62 -0.37 4.15
N GLY A 109 -53.86 0.09 3.96
CA GLY A 109 -54.32 1.43 4.29
C GLY A 109 -54.21 2.47 3.19
N ASN A 110 -55.34 2.80 2.54
CA ASN A 110 -56.05 4.05 2.78
C ASN A 110 -57.02 4.36 1.62
N LEU A 111 -58.30 4.47 1.99
CA LEU A 111 -59.50 4.71 1.17
C LEU A 111 -59.34 5.88 0.21
N ARG A 112 -60.06 5.81 -0.93
CA ARG A 112 -60.06 6.88 -1.93
C ARG A 112 -60.80 8.09 -1.38
N GLN A 113 -60.30 9.29 -1.65
CA GLN A 113 -60.87 10.58 -1.22
C GLN A 113 -62.34 10.79 -1.66
N ARG A 114 -62.82 10.07 -2.68
CA ARG A 114 -64.23 10.07 -3.11
C ARG A 114 -65.16 9.32 -2.17
N ASP A 115 -64.63 8.42 -1.34
CA ASP A 115 -65.40 7.67 -0.34
C ASP A 115 -65.58 8.47 0.97
N LEU A 116 -64.88 9.61 1.13
CA LEU A 116 -64.98 10.49 2.30
C LEU A 116 -66.02 11.62 2.10
N ASP A 117 -66.31 11.98 0.85
CA ASP A 117 -67.27 13.04 0.53
C ASP A 117 -68.73 12.53 0.51
N SER A 118 -68.93 11.22 0.33
CA SER A 118 -70.23 10.56 0.42
C SER A 118 -70.70 10.29 1.86
N MET A 119 -69.84 10.51 2.87
CA MET A 119 -70.18 10.34 4.29
C MET A 119 -70.46 11.66 5.04
N ARG A 120 -70.38 12.82 4.37
CA ARG A 120 -70.54 14.14 5.02
C ARG A 120 -71.95 14.76 4.88
N GLY A 121 -72.93 14.00 4.41
CA GLY A 121 -74.28 14.50 4.09
C GLY A 121 -75.43 14.16 5.04
N TYR A 122 -75.20 13.46 6.16
CA TYR A 122 -76.26 13.13 7.12
C TYR A 122 -75.90 13.56 8.55
N ARG A 123 -75.94 14.88 8.81
CA ARG A 123 -76.20 15.38 10.17
C ARG A 123 -76.72 16.82 10.17
N ARG A 124 -77.98 17.00 9.76
CA ARG A 124 -79.08 17.73 10.42
C ARG A 124 -80.15 18.05 9.38
#